data_AF-A0A933N0N7-F1
#
_entry.id   AF-A0A933N0N7-F1
#
_cell.length_a   1.000
_cell.length_b   1.000
_cell.length_c   1.000
_cell.angle_alpha   90.00
_cell.angle_beta   90.00
_cell.angle_gamma   90.00
#
_symmetry.space_group_name_H-M   'P 1'
#
loop_
_entity.id
_entity.type
_entity.pdbx_description
1 polymer ?
#
loop_
_entity_poly.entity_id
_entity_poly.type
_entity_poly.pdbx_seq_one_letter_code
_entity_poly.pdbx_strand_id
1 'polypeptide(L)'
;MTEHRYAQLVRLMAVAVAILLWIMSIQFSAGGFNFVMPRYIWMGYALGIAVTVLQLVFAEEGMKHTLTLVVVGLLAYGYGIFTNIVGIWIAQGSPDLASNPMTLLFPTALGFILEVTPEPLLLWGLVGTGIRDALGQLFSNQSNSREAY
;
A
#
# COMPACT_ATOMS: atom_id res chain seq x y z
N MET A 1 3.88 -32.19 -4.81
CA MET A 1 4.07 -30.80 -5.29
C MET A 1 5.58 -30.54 -5.23
N THR A 2 6.24 -30.11 -6.30
CA THR A 2 7.69 -29.85 -6.25
C THR A 2 7.95 -28.58 -5.43
N GLU A 3 9.06 -28.54 -4.68
CA GLU A 3 9.44 -27.44 -3.79
C GLU A 3 9.39 -26.06 -4.48
N HIS A 4 9.82 -26.01 -5.75
CA HIS A 4 9.70 -24.82 -6.60
C HIS A 4 8.26 -24.35 -6.86
N ARG A 5 7.32 -25.27 -7.11
CA ARG A 5 5.91 -24.90 -7.36
C ARG A 5 5.24 -24.37 -6.09
N TYR A 6 5.60 -24.93 -4.93
CA TYR A 6 5.13 -24.42 -3.65
C TYR A 6 5.67 -23.00 -3.39
N ALA A 7 6.96 -22.75 -3.59
CA ALA A 7 7.55 -21.43 -3.42
C ALA A 7 6.94 -20.38 -4.37
N GLN A 8 6.66 -20.74 -5.63
CA GLN A 8 5.98 -19.85 -6.58
C GLN A 8 4.56 -19.52 -6.14
N LEU A 9 3.81 -20.50 -5.63
CA LEU A 9 2.45 -20.30 -5.13
C LEU A 9 2.45 -19.34 -3.92
N VAL A 10 3.36 -19.52 -2.95
CA VAL A 10 3.48 -18.63 -1.79
C VAL A 10 3.80 -17.20 -2.22
N ARG A 11 4.67 -17.02 -3.21
CA ARG A 11 5.00 -15.68 -3.72
C ARG A 11 3.84 -15.03 -4.46
N LEU A 12 3.06 -15.79 -5.22
CA LEU A 12 1.83 -15.29 -5.83
C LEU A 12 0.80 -14.87 -4.77
N MET A 13 0.63 -15.68 -3.72
CA MET A 13 -0.23 -15.33 -2.59
C MET A 13 0.26 -14.07 -1.88
N ALA A 14 1.57 -13.88 -1.72
CA ALA A 14 2.15 -12.67 -1.16
C ALA A 14 1.80 -11.41 -1.98
N VAL A 15 1.93 -11.48 -3.31
CA VAL A 15 1.49 -10.38 -4.20
C VAL A 15 0.00 -10.11 -4.04
N ALA A 16 -0.84 -11.15 -4.05
CA ALA A 16 -2.28 -11.00 -3.90
C ALA A 16 -2.66 -10.37 -2.55
N VAL A 17 -2.04 -10.81 -1.45
CA VAL A 17 -2.24 -10.25 -0.11
C VAL A 17 -1.78 -8.80 -0.06
N ALA A 18 -0.62 -8.46 -0.62
CA ALA A 18 -0.13 -7.08 -0.67
C ALA A 18 -1.14 -6.14 -1.37
N ILE A 19 -1.69 -6.57 -2.51
CA ILE A 19 -2.71 -5.80 -3.24
C ILE A 19 -3.98 -5.62 -2.39
N LEU A 20 -4.46 -6.69 -1.74
CA LEU A 20 -5.64 -6.61 -0.88
C LEU A 20 -5.44 -5.65 0.31
N LEU A 21 -4.27 -5.70 0.93
CA LEU A 21 -3.90 -4.80 2.02
C LEU A 21 -3.88 -3.34 1.56
N TRP A 22 -3.32 -3.03 0.38
CA TRP A 22 -3.37 -1.69 -0.19
C TRP A 22 -4.79 -1.22 -0.50
N ILE A 23 -5.65 -2.08 -1.05
CA ILE A 23 -7.05 -1.71 -1.32
C ILE A 23 -7.76 -1.30 -0.02
N MET A 24 -7.56 -2.07 1.06
CA MET A 24 -8.10 -1.73 2.37
C MET A 24 -7.52 -0.41 2.90
N SER A 25 -6.22 -0.19 2.76
CA SER A 25 -5.58 1.06 3.20
C SER A 25 -6.09 2.28 2.43
N ILE A 26 -6.25 2.17 1.10
CA ILE A 26 -6.82 3.22 0.26
C ILE A 26 -8.27 3.51 0.67
N GLN A 27 -9.05 2.48 0.99
CA GLN A 27 -10.43 2.65 1.46
C GLN A 27 -10.48 3.44 2.78
N PHE A 28 -9.60 3.14 3.73
CA PHE A 28 -9.51 3.87 4.99
C PHE A 28 -8.98 5.29 4.81
N SER A 29 -7.98 5.48 3.95
CA SER A 29 -7.47 6.80 3.56
C SER A 29 -8.55 7.67 2.93
N ALA A 30 -9.35 7.11 2.02
CA ALA A 30 -10.48 7.79 1.39
C ALA A 30 -11.53 8.24 2.42
N GLY A 31 -11.83 7.37 3.39
CA GLY A 31 -12.68 7.71 4.53
C GLY A 31 -12.08 8.81 5.43
N GLY A 32 -10.76 8.76 5.64
CA GLY A 32 -10.02 9.74 6.46
C GLY A 32 -10.07 11.18 5.96
N PHE A 33 -10.21 11.39 4.64
CA PHE A 33 -10.40 12.73 4.08
C PHE A 33 -11.76 13.36 4.41
N ASN A 34 -12.72 12.58 4.93
CA ASN A 34 -14.01 13.05 5.43
C ASN A 34 -14.80 13.93 4.42
N PHE A 35 -14.81 13.54 3.14
CA PHE A 35 -15.63 14.22 2.14
C PHE A 35 -17.13 14.07 2.48
N VAL A 36 -17.74 15.14 2.98
CA VAL A 36 -19.16 15.16 3.42
C VAL A 36 -20.14 15.00 2.26
N MET A 37 -19.75 15.46 1.08
CA MET A 37 -20.59 15.43 -0.12
C MET A 37 -20.36 14.13 -0.90
N PRO A 38 -21.38 13.26 -1.06
CA PRO A 38 -21.21 11.95 -1.70
C PRO A 38 -20.65 12.00 -3.12
N ARG A 39 -20.97 13.07 -3.87
CA ARG A 39 -20.49 13.30 -5.23
C ARG A 39 -18.96 13.42 -5.32
N TYR A 40 -18.27 13.74 -4.23
CA TYR A 40 -16.82 13.93 -4.20
C TYR A 40 -16.07 12.77 -3.53
N ILE A 41 -16.75 11.68 -3.16
CA ILE A 41 -16.10 10.49 -2.56
C ILE A 41 -14.99 9.92 -3.46
N TRP A 42 -15.16 9.96 -4.79
CA TRP A 42 -14.13 9.52 -5.74
C TRP A 42 -12.82 10.31 -5.61
N MET A 43 -12.87 11.58 -5.17
CA MET A 43 -11.67 12.37 -4.90
C MET A 43 -10.90 11.81 -3.70
N GLY A 44 -11.59 11.27 -2.70
CA GLY A 44 -10.96 10.58 -1.57
C GLY A 44 -10.19 9.34 -2.02
N TYR A 45 -10.74 8.55 -2.93
CA TYR A 45 -10.01 7.42 -3.53
C TYR A 45 -8.83 7.88 -4.37
N ALA A 46 -8.99 8.93 -5.18
CA ALA A 46 -7.90 9.49 -5.98
C ALA A 46 -6.74 9.98 -5.10
N LEU A 47 -7.05 10.67 -3.99
CA LEU A 47 -6.05 11.12 -3.02
C LEU A 47 -5.41 9.96 -2.27
N GLY A 48 -6.19 8.94 -1.89
CA GLY A 48 -5.66 7.72 -1.25
C GLY A 48 -4.66 6.99 -2.14
N ILE A 49 -4.99 6.84 -3.43
CA ILE A 49 -4.06 6.28 -4.44
C ILE A 49 -2.80 7.14 -4.56
N ALA A 50 -2.93 8.47 -4.59
CA ALA A 50 -1.78 9.37 -4.65
C ALA A 50 -0.86 9.22 -3.43
N VAL A 51 -1.43 9.06 -2.23
CA VAL A 51 -0.68 8.77 -0.99
C VAL A 51 0.11 7.47 -1.13
N THR A 52 -0.53 6.38 -1.59
CA THR A 52 0.14 5.08 -1.81
C THR A 52 1.28 5.19 -2.84
N VAL A 53 1.08 5.94 -3.93
CA VAL A 53 2.16 6.16 -4.93
C VAL A 53 3.33 6.94 -4.33
N LEU A 54 3.07 7.96 -3.51
CA LEU A 54 4.13 8.72 -2.85
C LEU A 54 4.94 7.86 -1.87
N GLN A 55 4.27 6.93 -1.17
CA GLN A 55 4.94 5.96 -0.29
C GLN A 55 5.85 5.03 -1.09
N LEU A 56 5.36 4.49 -2.21
CA LEU A 56 6.14 3.64 -3.10
C LEU A 56 7.37 4.34 -3.67
N VAL A 57 7.22 5.59 -4.13
CA VAL A 57 8.34 6.40 -4.61
C VAL A 57 9.35 6.55 -3.48
N PHE A 58 8.91 6.96 -2.29
CA PHE A 58 9.79 7.08 -1.13
C PHE A 58 10.47 5.75 -0.76
N ALA A 59 9.80 4.61 -0.91
CA ALA A 59 10.35 3.31 -0.57
C ALA A 59 11.42 2.80 -1.55
N GLU A 60 11.42 3.29 -2.80
CA GLU A 60 12.36 2.89 -3.83
C GLU A 60 13.80 3.39 -3.54
N GLU A 61 13.95 4.68 -3.20
CA GLU A 61 15.28 5.26 -2.94
C GLU A 61 15.45 5.83 -1.52
N GLY A 62 14.39 5.84 -0.70
CA GLY A 62 14.42 6.25 0.69
C GLY A 62 14.92 7.69 0.86
N MET A 63 15.97 7.85 1.67
CA MET A 63 16.59 9.15 1.95
C MET A 63 17.48 9.68 0.82
N LYS A 64 17.62 8.97 -0.30
CA LYS A 64 18.43 9.43 -1.44
C LYS A 64 17.68 10.41 -2.35
N HIS A 65 16.38 10.57 -2.15
CA HIS A 65 15.59 11.59 -2.84
C HIS A 65 15.87 13.02 -2.32
N THR A 66 15.32 14.02 -3.01
CA THR A 66 15.30 15.40 -2.51
C THR A 66 14.62 15.46 -1.14
N LEU A 67 15.08 16.38 -0.27
CA LEU A 67 14.51 16.56 1.07
C LEU A 67 12.98 16.70 1.04
N THR A 68 12.44 17.39 0.04
CA THR A 68 11.00 17.54 -0.18
C THR A 68 10.29 16.20 -0.35
N LEU A 69 10.81 15.31 -1.20
CA LEU A 69 10.24 13.98 -1.42
C LEU A 69 10.34 13.12 -0.16
N VAL A 70 11.44 13.22 0.59
CA VAL A 70 11.59 12.54 1.89
C VAL A 70 10.52 13.00 2.88
N VAL A 71 10.33 14.31 3.03
CA VAL A 71 9.32 14.87 3.94
C VAL A 71 7.91 14.48 3.51
N VAL A 72 7.59 14.59 2.22
CA VAL A 72 6.28 14.21 1.69
C VAL A 72 6.03 12.71 1.86
N GLY A 73 7.03 11.86 1.60
CA GLY A 73 6.94 10.41 1.81
C GLY A 73 6.67 10.05 3.27
N LEU A 74 7.38 10.67 4.22
CA LEU A 74 7.15 10.47 5.66
C LEU A 74 5.74 10.92 6.09
N LEU A 75 5.26 12.05 5.57
CA LEU A 75 3.90 12.52 5.83
C LEU A 75 2.85 11.59 5.24
N ALA A 76 3.10 11.06 4.03
CA ALA A 76 2.23 10.08 3.39
C ALA A 76 2.14 8.80 4.21
N TYR A 77 3.27 8.25 4.67
CA TYR A 77 3.31 7.12 5.59
C TYR A 77 2.58 7.41 6.91
N GLY A 78 2.84 8.57 7.52
CA GLY A 78 2.17 8.97 8.76
C GLY A 78 0.65 9.06 8.60
N TYR A 79 0.18 9.63 7.49
CA TYR A 79 -1.23 9.72 7.15
C TYR A 79 -1.87 8.35 6.92
N GLY A 80 -1.21 7.46 6.17
CA GLY A 80 -1.72 6.11 5.91
C GLY A 80 -1.81 5.28 7.19
N ILE A 81 -0.77 5.30 8.05
CA ILE A 81 -0.83 4.67 9.39
C ILE A 81 -2.03 5.22 10.17
N PHE A 82 -2.15 6.54 10.30
CA PHE A 82 -3.23 7.15 11.06
C PHE A 82 -4.62 6.75 10.55
N THR A 83 -4.84 6.84 9.24
CA THR A 83 -6.14 6.52 8.64
C THR A 83 -6.46 5.02 8.72
N ASN A 84 -5.48 4.13 8.60
CA ASN A 84 -5.67 2.70 8.82
C ASN A 84 -6.10 2.41 10.26
N ILE A 85 -5.45 3.03 11.26
CA ILE A 85 -5.81 2.87 12.68
C ILE A 85 -7.25 3.34 12.92
N VAL A 86 -7.59 4.54 12.46
CA VAL A 86 -8.94 5.11 12.59
C VAL A 86 -9.97 4.24 11.88
N GLY A 87 -9.67 3.79 10.66
CA GLY A 87 -10.54 2.92 9.87
C GLY A 87 -10.86 1.61 10.58
N ILE A 88 -9.86 0.95 11.18
CA ILE A 88 -10.05 -0.27 11.95
C ILE A 88 -10.82 0.01 13.24
N TRP A 89 -10.50 1.10 13.96
CA TRP A 89 -11.22 1.47 15.19
C TRP A 89 -12.71 1.74 14.93
N ILE A 90 -13.03 2.45 13.84
CA ILE A 90 -14.41 2.68 13.40
C ILE A 90 -15.09 1.36 13.00
N ALA A 91 -14.39 0.48 12.27
CA ALA A 91 -14.91 -0.84 11.88
C ALA A 91 -15.20 -1.75 13.09
N GLN A 92 -14.52 -1.53 14.23
CA GLN A 92 -14.79 -2.20 15.50
C GLN A 92 -15.97 -1.59 16.27
N GLY A 93 -16.63 -0.55 15.75
CA GLY A 93 -17.75 0.13 16.39
C GLY A 93 -17.33 1.26 17.34
N SER A 94 -16.11 1.79 17.20
CA SER A 94 -15.58 2.90 17.99
C SER A 94 -15.68 2.68 19.51
N PRO A 95 -15.06 1.61 20.04
CA PRO A 95 -15.11 1.29 21.47
C PRO A 95 -14.62 2.47 22.34
N ASP A 96 -15.27 2.66 23.48
CA ASP A 96 -14.98 3.76 24.40
C ASP A 96 -13.61 3.61 25.06
N LEU A 97 -12.72 4.55 24.76
CA LEU A 97 -11.36 4.62 25.26
C LEU A 97 -11.29 4.87 26.76
N ALA A 98 -12.29 5.55 27.33
CA ALA A 98 -12.35 5.82 28.76
C ALA A 98 -12.57 4.53 29.57
N SER A 99 -13.28 3.56 28.98
CA SER A 99 -13.56 2.27 29.63
C SER A 99 -12.37 1.31 29.59
N ASN A 100 -11.61 1.31 28.49
CA ASN A 100 -10.42 0.48 28.33
C ASN A 100 -9.46 1.08 27.29
N PRO A 101 -8.35 1.72 27.74
CA PRO A 101 -7.36 2.31 26.83
C PRO A 101 -6.66 1.30 25.92
N MET A 102 -6.61 0.02 26.32
CA MET A 102 -6.00 -1.04 25.50
C MET A 102 -6.81 -1.35 24.23
N THR A 103 -8.03 -0.83 24.10
CA THR A 103 -8.83 -0.98 22.88
C THR A 103 -8.19 -0.34 21.65
N LEU A 104 -7.26 0.62 21.82
CA LEU A 104 -6.47 1.16 20.71
C LEU A 104 -5.27 0.30 20.32
N LEU A 105 -4.83 -0.62 21.16
CA LEU A 105 -3.63 -1.42 20.90
C LEU A 105 -3.79 -2.24 19.62
N PHE A 106 -4.92 -2.92 19.48
CA PHE A 106 -5.23 -3.76 18.33
C PHE A 106 -5.34 -2.98 17.00
N PRO A 107 -6.16 -1.91 16.90
CA PRO A 107 -6.22 -1.11 15.67
C PRO A 107 -4.89 -0.42 15.37
N THR A 108 -4.11 -0.04 16.40
CA THR A 108 -2.75 0.51 16.20
C THR A 108 -1.82 -0.51 15.57
N ALA A 109 -1.74 -1.72 16.13
CA ALA A 109 -0.89 -2.78 15.62
C ALA A 109 -1.28 -3.20 14.21
N LEU A 110 -2.58 -3.42 13.97
CA LEU A 110 -3.06 -3.78 12.64
C LEU A 110 -2.94 -2.64 11.63
N GLY A 111 -3.19 -1.40 12.03
CA GLY A 111 -3.07 -0.25 11.13
C GLY A 111 -1.64 -0.03 10.67
N PHE A 112 -0.66 -0.26 11.56
CA PHE A 112 0.76 -0.26 11.22
C PHE A 112 1.13 -1.42 10.29
N ILE A 113 0.66 -2.64 10.57
CA ILE A 113 0.88 -3.80 9.70
C ILE A 113 0.29 -3.56 8.31
N LEU A 114 -0.93 -3.04 8.24
CA LEU A 114 -1.64 -2.75 7.01
C LEU A 114 -0.89 -1.74 6.14
N GLU A 115 -0.18 -0.80 6.76
CA GLU A 115 0.62 0.19 6.07
C GLU A 115 1.98 -0.35 5.59
N VAL A 116 2.74 -0.96 6.50
CA VAL A 116 4.17 -1.23 6.27
C VAL A 116 4.40 -2.57 5.54
N THR A 117 3.47 -3.52 5.68
CA THR A 117 3.63 -4.87 5.13
C THR A 117 3.44 -5.00 3.61
N PRO A 118 2.52 -4.27 2.95
CA PRO A 118 2.25 -4.46 1.53
C PRO A 118 3.48 -4.30 0.65
N GLU A 119 4.31 -3.28 0.85
CA GLU A 119 5.41 -2.99 -0.07
C GLU A 119 6.53 -4.04 -0.01
N PRO A 120 7.08 -4.41 1.16
CA PRO A 120 8.07 -5.48 1.25
C PRO A 120 7.52 -6.82 0.74
N LEU A 121 6.24 -7.10 1.03
CA LEU A 121 5.58 -8.34 0.62
C LEU A 121 5.40 -8.40 -0.90
N LEU A 122 5.05 -7.28 -1.54
CA LEU A 122 4.94 -7.15 -2.98
C LEU A 122 6.31 -7.30 -3.64
N LEU A 123 7.33 -6.58 -3.16
CA LEU A 123 8.70 -6.64 -3.68
C LEU A 123 9.24 -8.08 -3.61
N TRP A 124 9.09 -8.73 -2.46
CA TRP A 124 9.51 -10.11 -2.27
C TRP A 124 8.74 -11.08 -3.18
N GLY A 125 7.43 -10.89 -3.33
CA GLY A 125 6.58 -11.71 -4.19
C GLY A 125 6.94 -11.56 -5.68
N LEU A 126 7.26 -10.34 -6.14
CA LEU A 126 7.58 -10.05 -7.54
C LEU A 126 8.99 -10.48 -7.94
N VAL A 127 10.00 -10.27 -7.09
CA VAL A 127 11.38 -10.70 -7.36
C VAL A 127 11.46 -12.21 -7.57
N GLY A 128 10.57 -12.95 -6.92
CA GLY A 128 10.60 -14.38 -6.92
C GLY A 128 9.71 -15.11 -7.93
N THR A 129 8.87 -14.41 -8.67
CA THR A 129 7.85 -15.02 -9.54
C THR A 129 8.20 -14.98 -11.03
N GLY A 130 9.37 -14.45 -11.41
CA GLY A 130 9.71 -14.23 -12.83
C GLY A 130 8.80 -13.19 -13.52
N ILE A 131 7.81 -12.64 -12.81
CA ILE A 131 6.91 -11.58 -13.28
C ILE A 131 7.71 -10.31 -13.58
N ARG A 132 8.74 -10.01 -12.78
CA ARG A 132 9.66 -8.90 -13.07
C ARG A 132 10.33 -9.06 -14.44
N ASP A 133 10.70 -10.28 -14.83
CA ASP A 133 11.29 -10.55 -16.15
C ASP A 133 10.23 -10.46 -17.26
N ALA A 134 9.01 -10.95 -17.01
CA ALA A 134 7.89 -10.85 -17.97
C ALA A 134 7.43 -9.38 -18.20
N LEU A 135 7.32 -8.59 -17.13
CA LEU A 135 7.04 -7.16 -17.23
C LEU A 135 8.21 -6.43 -17.91
N GLY A 136 9.45 -6.73 -17.53
CA GLY A 136 10.64 -6.18 -18.17
C GLY A 136 10.70 -6.44 -19.67
N GLN A 137 10.31 -7.64 -20.12
CA GLN A 137 10.21 -7.99 -21.53
C GLN A 137 9.07 -7.28 -22.27
N LEU A 138 7.93 -7.06 -21.61
CA LEU A 138 6.82 -6.28 -22.17
C LEU A 138 7.19 -4.81 -22.36
N PHE A 139 7.92 -4.21 -21.41
CA PHE A 139 8.36 -2.83 -21.51
C PHE A 139 9.56 -2.65 -22.46
N SER A 140 10.47 -3.63 -22.56
CA SER A 140 11.59 -3.57 -23.51
C SER A 140 11.18 -3.82 -24.96
N ASN A 141 10.14 -4.63 -25.21
CA ASN A 141 9.61 -4.82 -26.57
C ASN A 141 8.96 -3.57 -27.18
N GLN A 142 8.52 -2.60 -26.36
CA GLN A 142 8.02 -1.31 -26.86
C GLN A 142 9.15 -0.36 -27.27
N SER A 143 10.34 -0.47 -26.68
CA SER A 143 11.54 0.31 -27.04
C SER A 143 12.04 -0.03 -28.44
N ASN A 144 12.11 -1.32 -28.78
CA ASN A 144 12.64 -1.78 -30.08
C ASN A 144 11.71 -1.53 -31.28
N SER A 145 10.44 -1.18 -31.03
CA SER A 145 9.48 -0.93 -32.11
C SER A 145 9.46 0.53 -32.61
N ARG A 146 10.19 1.44 -31.95
CA ARG A 146 10.24 2.87 -32.31
C ARG A 146 11.51 3.30 -33.07
N GLU A 147 12.50 2.43 -33.21
CA GLU A 147 13.71 2.69 -34.01
C GLU A 147 13.63 2.13 -35.45
N ALA A 148 12.47 1.61 -35.86
CA ALA A 148 12.27 0.99 -37.17
C ALA A 148 11.59 1.91 -38.22
N TYR A 149 11.59 3.24 -38.02
CA TYR A 149 11.09 4.22 -38.99
C TYR A 149 12.06 5.38 -39.16
#